data_AF-A0A968HW59-F1
#
_entry.id   AF-A0A968HW59-F1
#
_cell.length_a   1.000
_cell.length_b   1.000
_cell.length_c   1.000
_cell.angle_alpha   90.00
_cell.angle_beta   90.00
_cell.angle_gamma   90.00
#
_symmetry.space_group_name_H-M   'P 1'
#
loop_
_entity.id
_entity.type
_entity.pdbx_description
1 polymer ?
#
loop_
_entity_poly.entity_id
_entity_poly.type
_entity_poly.pdbx_seq_one_letter_code
_entity_poly.pdbx_strand_id
1 'polypeptide(L)'
;MMRVYEELVVKMDENGNRLEELERREECVAGNTRMIPFQLDDGTGVLNVDPEGSDIETVQVMGEFREHHDNGSFIELGVTSGQPNVTNSPQSGKTLGYRYEEYIVPLGRDLLVLGTAVDRGEKVTVRKPTEPGKKFLITFQDEEVLTESMLKTLRGAKWGMAICLGAGALLTIVGVVTGK
;
A
#
# COMPACT_ATOMS: atom_id res chain seq x y z
N MET A 1 0.80 11.28 4.51
CA MET A 1 -0.05 12.45 4.23
C MET A 1 -0.69 12.26 2.89
N MET A 2 -2.03 12.22 2.87
CA MET A 2 -2.82 12.07 1.65
C MET A 2 -3.50 13.39 1.33
N ARG A 3 -3.41 13.86 0.08
CA ARG A 3 -4.22 14.97 -0.42
C ARG A 3 -5.57 14.40 -0.84
N VAL A 4 -6.64 15.02 -0.38
CA VAL A 4 -8.01 14.70 -0.80
C VAL A 4 -8.49 15.81 -1.72
N TYR A 5 -8.97 15.48 -2.91
CA TYR A 5 -9.41 16.44 -3.90
C TYR A 5 -10.63 15.94 -4.68
N GLU A 6 -11.37 16.85 -5.29
CA GLU A 6 -12.47 16.55 -6.22
C GLU A 6 -12.02 16.78 -7.65
N GLU A 7 -12.34 15.84 -8.53
CA GLU A 7 -12.07 15.90 -9.97
C GLU A 7 -13.38 15.74 -10.73
N LEU A 8 -13.61 16.60 -11.73
CA LEU A 8 -14.74 16.45 -12.65
C LEU A 8 -14.42 15.32 -13.64
N VAL A 9 -15.14 14.21 -13.54
CA VAL A 9 -14.98 13.05 -14.41
C VAL A 9 -16.13 13.03 -15.41
N VAL A 10 -15.78 12.97 -16.69
CA VAL A 10 -16.77 12.83 -17.77
C VAL A 10 -16.93 11.35 -18.07
N LYS A 11 -18.11 10.80 -17.77
CA LYS A 11 -18.51 9.43 -18.12
C LYS A 11 -19.42 9.45 -19.34
N MET A 12 -19.37 8.37 -20.12
CA MET A 12 -20.30 8.16 -21.23
C MET A 12 -21.33 7.14 -20.78
N ASP A 13 -22.62 7.47 -20.89
CA ASP A 13 -23.69 6.53 -20.59
C ASP A 13 -23.89 5.53 -21.74
N GLU A 14 -24.68 4.47 -21.52
CA GLU A 14 -25.01 3.46 -22.52
C GLU A 14 -25.74 4.04 -23.76
N ASN A 15 -26.29 5.25 -23.63
CA ASN A 15 -27.01 5.97 -24.68
C ASN A 15 -26.09 6.95 -25.45
N GLY A 16 -24.80 7.02 -25.12
CA GLY A 16 -23.82 7.91 -25.75
C GLY A 16 -23.84 9.36 -25.27
N ASN A 17 -24.59 9.69 -24.22
CA ASN A 17 -24.58 11.01 -23.60
C ASN A 17 -23.38 11.15 -22.65
N ARG A 18 -22.88 12.39 -22.56
CA ARG A 18 -21.81 12.75 -21.62
C ARG A 18 -22.45 13.12 -20.28
N LEU A 19 -22.08 12.40 -19.23
CA LEU A 19 -22.41 12.70 -17.84
C LEU A 19 -21.16 13.29 -17.18
N GLU A 20 -21.29 14.48 -16.59
CA GLU A 20 -20.24 15.08 -15.77
C GLU A 20 -20.52 14.76 -14.30
N GLU A 21 -19.56 14.15 -13.61
CA GLU A 21 -19.68 13.74 -12.21
C GLU A 21 -18.47 14.25 -11.42
N LEU A 22 -18.70 14.84 -10.24
CA LEU A 22 -17.61 15.18 -9.32
C LEU A 22 -17.21 13.93 -8.54
N GLU A 23 -15.99 13.45 -8.77
CA GLU A 23 -15.43 12.31 -8.03
C GLU A 23 -14.41 12.80 -7.00
N ARG A 24 -14.58 12.35 -5.75
CA ARG A 24 -13.59 12.52 -4.69
C ARG A 24 -12.47 11.50 -4.86
N ARG A 25 -11.22 11.97 -4.90
CA ARG A 25 -10.00 11.16 -4.99
C ARG A 25 -9.02 11.49 -3.87
N GLU A 26 -8.15 10.52 -3.60
CA GLU A 26 -7.06 10.67 -2.62
C GLU A 26 -5.73 10.31 -3.29
N GLU A 27 -4.67 11.05 -2.96
CA GLU A 27 -3.32 10.84 -3.48
C GLU A 27 -2.28 10.98 -2.36
N CYS A 28 -1.29 10.09 -2.32
CA CYS A 28 -0.18 10.22 -1.38
C CYS A 28 0.78 11.32 -1.84
N VAL A 29 0.88 12.40 -1.06
CA VAL A 29 1.73 13.56 -1.38
C VAL A 29 3.00 13.61 -0.54
N ALA A 30 3.00 12.96 0.61
CA ALA A 30 4.21 12.81 1.43
C ALA A 30 4.08 11.57 2.32
N GLY A 31 5.14 10.79 2.40
CA GLY A 31 5.25 9.62 3.28
C GLY A 31 6.66 9.51 3.82
N ASN A 32 6.79 9.09 5.08
CA ASN A 32 8.07 8.81 5.70
C ASN A 32 7.91 7.59 6.60
N THR A 33 8.82 6.63 6.45
CA THR A 33 8.87 5.42 7.26
C THR A 33 10.22 5.36 7.93
N ARG A 34 10.22 5.15 9.25
CA ARG A 34 11.45 4.98 10.03
C ARG A 34 11.36 3.67 10.77
N MET A 35 12.44 2.91 10.70
CA MET A 35 12.59 1.65 11.42
C MET A 35 13.91 1.71 12.17
N ILE A 36 13.92 1.21 13.39
CA ILE A 36 15.11 1.11 14.22
C ILE A 36 15.21 -0.30 14.79
N PRO A 37 16.42 -0.83 15.00
CA PRO A 37 16.58 -2.08 15.71
C PRO A 37 15.96 -2.00 17.10
N PHE A 38 15.28 -3.06 17.52
CA PHE A 38 14.64 -3.15 18.84
C PHE A 38 14.93 -4.49 19.49
N GLN A 39 14.62 -4.57 20.78
CA GLN A 39 14.78 -5.78 21.58
C GLN A 39 13.42 -6.44 21.78
N LEU A 40 13.37 -7.74 21.56
CA LEU A 40 12.23 -8.58 21.86
C LEU A 40 12.58 -9.44 23.08
N ASP A 41 11.76 -9.38 24.10
CA ASP A 41 11.89 -10.20 25.30
C ASP A 41 10.78 -11.27 25.26
N ASP A 42 11.18 -12.53 25.25
CA ASP A 42 10.27 -13.68 25.24
C ASP A 42 10.06 -14.28 26.65
N GLY A 43 10.56 -13.60 27.68
CA GLY A 43 10.56 -14.04 29.07
C GLY A 43 11.70 -15.01 29.42
N THR A 44 12.38 -15.59 28.43
CA THR A 44 13.55 -16.46 28.61
C THR A 44 14.87 -15.77 28.26
N GLY A 45 14.80 -14.77 27.39
CA GLY A 45 15.95 -13.98 26.97
C GLY A 45 15.56 -12.81 26.10
N VAL A 46 16.58 -11.99 25.79
CA VAL A 46 16.43 -10.82 24.96
C VAL A 46 17.07 -11.08 23.60
N LEU A 47 16.27 -10.90 22.55
CA LEU A 47 16.65 -11.06 21.16
C LEU A 47 16.70 -9.68 20.48
N ASN A 48 17.73 -9.41 19.70
CA ASN A 48 17.76 -8.18 18.90
C ASN A 48 17.06 -8.43 17.58
N VAL A 49 16.24 -7.48 17.14
CA VAL A 49 15.52 -7.55 15.86
C VAL A 49 15.95 -6.34 15.04
N ASP A 50 16.47 -6.61 13.85
CA ASP A 50 16.70 -5.61 12.82
C ASP A 50 15.53 -5.64 11.83
N PRO A 51 14.57 -4.70 11.91
CA PRO A 51 13.36 -4.72 11.09
C PRO A 51 13.60 -4.36 9.62
N GLU A 52 14.84 -4.03 9.21
CA GLU A 52 15.11 -3.57 7.86
C GLU A 52 14.70 -4.62 6.80
N GLY A 53 13.81 -4.21 5.89
CA GLY A 53 13.28 -5.08 4.83
C GLY A 53 12.26 -6.11 5.30
N SER A 54 11.70 -5.97 6.50
CA SER A 54 10.51 -6.71 6.97
C SER A 54 9.23 -6.10 6.42
N ASP A 55 8.20 -6.94 6.29
CA ASP A 55 6.81 -6.51 6.30
C ASP A 55 6.38 -6.40 7.77
N ILE A 56 6.04 -5.19 8.22
CA ILE A 56 5.76 -4.91 9.63
C ILE A 56 4.32 -4.45 9.80
N GLU A 57 3.58 -5.18 10.63
CA GLU A 57 2.25 -4.78 11.04
C GLU A 57 2.35 -3.60 12.00
N THR A 58 1.54 -2.58 11.76
CA THR A 58 1.52 -1.36 12.56
C THR A 58 0.09 -1.02 12.96
N VAL A 59 -0.04 -0.20 13.99
CA VAL A 59 -1.33 0.29 14.49
C VAL A 59 -1.43 1.78 14.25
N GLN A 60 -2.55 2.20 13.68
CA GLN A 60 -2.84 3.61 13.46
C GLN A 60 -3.04 4.33 14.80
N VAL A 61 -2.28 5.41 15.02
CA VAL A 61 -2.37 6.27 16.21
C VAL A 61 -2.90 7.66 15.89
N MET A 62 -2.80 8.08 14.62
CA MET A 62 -3.40 9.32 14.15
C MET A 62 -4.09 9.05 12.80
N GLY A 63 -5.28 9.62 12.66
CA GLY A 63 -6.09 9.55 11.44
C GLY A 63 -6.96 10.80 11.36
N GLU A 64 -6.35 11.94 11.08
CA GLU A 64 -7.00 13.24 11.12
C GLU A 64 -7.16 13.81 9.70
N PHE A 65 -8.37 14.22 9.35
CA PHE A 65 -8.61 14.99 8.13
C PHE A 65 -8.65 16.48 8.46
N ARG A 66 -7.78 17.26 7.83
CA ARG A 66 -7.75 18.72 7.94
C ARG A 66 -8.27 19.32 6.65
N GLU A 67 -9.44 19.95 6.74
CA GLU A 67 -10.04 20.69 5.64
C GLU A 67 -9.11 21.83 5.21
N HIS A 68 -8.92 21.96 3.91
CA HIS A 68 -8.32 23.14 3.34
C HIS A 68 -9.46 24.12 3.04
N HIS A 69 -9.74 25.01 3.98
CA HIS A 69 -10.63 26.13 3.69
C HIS A 69 -9.87 27.10 2.79
N ASP A 70 -10.30 27.19 1.53
CA ASP A 70 -9.99 28.31 0.64
C ASP A 70 -10.63 29.58 1.22
N ASN A 71 -10.11 30.10 2.33
CA ASN A 71 -10.44 31.43 2.83
C ASN A 71 -9.71 32.45 1.94
N GLY A 72 -10.10 32.53 0.66
CA GLY A 72 -9.84 33.66 -0.24
C GLY A 72 -8.42 34.21 -0.25
N SER A 73 -7.38 33.39 -0.06
CA SER A 73 -6.00 33.84 -0.21
C SER A 73 -5.56 33.53 -1.63
N PHE A 74 -5.89 34.44 -2.55
CA PHE A 74 -5.15 34.58 -3.79
C PHE A 74 -3.67 34.59 -3.42
N ILE A 75 -2.90 33.60 -3.87
CA ILE A 75 -1.44 33.73 -3.87
C ILE A 75 -1.16 34.79 -4.93
N GLU A 76 -1.10 36.06 -4.50
CA GLU A 76 -0.53 37.15 -5.29
C GLU A 76 0.99 36.93 -5.31
N LEU A 77 1.42 35.94 -6.10
CA LEU A 77 2.82 35.75 -6.45
C LEU A 77 3.17 36.83 -7.47
N GLY A 78 3.61 37.98 -6.96
CA GLY A 78 4.52 38.90 -7.64
C GLY A 78 4.15 39.32 -9.07
N VAL A 79 3.41 40.43 -9.18
CA VAL A 79 3.59 41.49 -10.19
C VAL A 79 4.07 41.04 -11.58
N THR A 80 3.15 40.76 -12.50
CA THR A 80 3.33 41.17 -13.90
C THR A 80 1.99 41.64 -14.44
N SER A 81 1.80 42.95 -14.37
CA SER A 81 0.81 43.69 -15.14
C SER A 81 1.02 43.43 -16.64
N GLY A 82 0.18 42.60 -17.25
CA GLY A 82 0.26 42.37 -18.68
C GLY A 82 -0.48 41.14 -19.19
N GLN A 83 -1.76 41.35 -19.51
CA GLN A 83 -2.56 40.57 -20.46
C GLN A 83 -3.29 39.30 -19.94
N PRO A 84 -4.57 39.13 -20.35
CA PRO A 84 -5.41 38.01 -19.97
C PRO A 84 -5.09 36.79 -20.85
N ASN A 85 -5.52 35.62 -20.37
CA ASN A 85 -5.57 34.35 -21.09
C ASN A 85 -4.31 33.48 -20.98
N VAL A 86 -4.04 33.00 -19.76
CA VAL A 86 -3.23 31.79 -19.55
C VAL A 86 -4.20 30.63 -19.39
N THR A 87 -4.46 29.99 -20.52
CA THR A 87 -4.72 28.55 -20.68
C THR A 87 -5.48 27.85 -19.56
N ASN A 88 -6.73 27.47 -19.88
CA ASN A 88 -7.40 26.32 -19.30
C ASN A 88 -6.40 25.16 -19.11
N SER A 89 -5.90 24.97 -17.89
CA SER A 89 -5.27 23.72 -17.48
C SER A 89 -6.40 22.90 -16.87
N PRO A 90 -7.01 21.92 -17.58
CA PRO A 90 -8.23 21.24 -17.15
C PRO A 90 -7.98 20.20 -16.06
N GLN A 91 -6.83 20.23 -15.38
CA GLN A 91 -6.26 19.06 -14.70
C GLN A 91 -5.92 19.29 -13.23
N SER A 92 -6.36 20.40 -12.63
CA SER A 92 -6.15 20.65 -11.20
C SER A 92 -7.48 20.50 -10.47
N GLY A 93 -7.78 19.29 -10.00
CA GLY A 93 -8.94 19.03 -9.15
C GLY A 93 -8.95 19.93 -7.91
N LYS A 94 -10.14 20.28 -7.41
CA LYS A 94 -10.30 21.15 -6.24
C LYS A 94 -9.80 20.40 -5.00
N THR A 95 -8.74 20.91 -4.36
CA THR A 95 -8.23 20.30 -3.13
C THR A 95 -9.21 20.56 -1.99
N LEU A 96 -9.70 19.50 -1.35
CA LEU A 96 -10.61 19.57 -0.20
C LEU A 96 -9.84 19.67 1.12
N GLY A 97 -8.65 19.08 1.19
CA GLY A 97 -7.89 18.99 2.42
C GLY A 97 -6.80 17.94 2.39
N TYR A 98 -6.25 17.69 3.56
CA TYR A 98 -5.17 16.73 3.77
C TYR A 98 -5.51 15.76 4.90
N ARG A 99 -5.30 14.47 4.66
CA ARG A 99 -5.40 13.41 5.66
C ARG A 99 -4.00 13.12 6.22
N TYR A 100 -3.87 13.26 7.53
CA TYR A 100 -2.67 12.94 8.28
C TYR A 100 -2.87 11.60 8.96
N GLU A 101 -2.00 10.66 8.64
CA GLU A 101 -2.01 9.33 9.21
C GLU A 101 -0.65 9.03 9.81
N GLU A 102 -0.66 8.46 11.00
CA GLU A 102 0.54 7.99 11.69
C GLU A 102 0.28 6.58 12.22
N TYR A 103 1.28 5.73 12.04
CA TYR A 103 1.23 4.32 12.40
C TYR A 103 2.48 3.99 13.21
N ILE A 104 2.32 3.19 14.26
CA ILE A 104 3.43 2.77 15.12
C ILE A 104 3.36 1.28 15.40
N VAL A 105 4.48 0.72 15.83
CA VAL A 105 4.52 -0.55 16.56
C VAL A 105 4.49 -0.22 18.05
N PRO A 106 3.42 -0.56 18.79
CA PRO A 106 3.35 -0.24 20.22
C PRO A 106 4.37 -1.04 21.02
N LEU A 107 4.92 -0.41 22.05
CA LEU A 107 5.81 -1.06 23.01
C LEU A 107 5.00 -1.94 23.98
N GLY A 108 5.60 -3.04 24.44
CA GLY A 108 4.98 -3.94 25.43
C GLY A 108 3.83 -4.77 24.89
N ARG A 109 3.74 -4.94 23.57
CA ARG A 109 2.83 -5.89 22.92
C ARG A 109 3.59 -7.12 22.45
N ASP A 110 2.90 -8.25 22.50
CA ASP A 110 3.38 -9.50 21.95
C ASP A 110 3.51 -9.38 20.43
N LEU A 111 4.65 -9.81 19.91
CA LEU A 111 5.02 -9.72 18.51
C LEU A 111 5.57 -11.06 18.07
N LEU A 112 5.05 -11.55 16.94
CA LEU A 112 5.65 -12.64 16.21
C LEU A 112 6.64 -12.08 15.19
N VAL A 113 7.90 -12.53 15.28
CA VAL A 113 8.97 -12.16 14.35
C VAL A 113 9.44 -13.39 13.58
N LEU A 114 9.09 -13.47 12.31
CA LEU A 114 9.53 -14.54 11.40
C LEU A 114 10.70 -14.02 10.55
N GLY A 115 11.92 -14.50 10.81
CA GLY A 115 13.12 -14.12 10.04
C GLY A 115 14.28 -15.11 10.22
N THR A 116 15.50 -14.68 9.87
CA THR A 116 16.71 -15.48 10.08
C THR A 116 17.48 -14.95 11.27
N ALA A 117 17.70 -15.81 12.27
CA ALA A 117 18.60 -15.52 13.38
C ALA A 117 20.05 -15.61 12.91
N VAL A 118 20.82 -14.56 13.13
CA VAL A 118 22.26 -14.53 12.86
C VAL A 118 22.99 -14.24 14.15
N ASP A 119 23.90 -15.15 14.49
CA ASP A 119 24.80 -14.99 15.61
C ASP A 119 26.09 -14.30 15.14
N ARG A 120 26.47 -13.20 15.81
CA ARG A 120 27.75 -12.50 15.63
C ARG A 120 28.55 -12.48 16.94
N GLY A 121 28.56 -13.57 17.69
CA GLY A 121 29.47 -13.83 18.80
C GLY A 121 29.13 -13.15 20.13
N GLU A 122 28.37 -12.06 20.13
CA GLU A 122 27.90 -11.41 21.36
C GLU A 122 26.38 -11.35 21.49
N LYS A 123 25.65 -11.30 20.37
CA LYS A 123 24.19 -11.13 20.33
C LYS A 123 23.58 -11.84 19.14
N VAL A 124 22.55 -12.65 19.41
CA VAL A 124 21.67 -13.19 18.36
C VAL A 124 20.81 -12.04 17.85
N THR A 125 20.81 -11.83 16.53
CA THR A 125 20.01 -10.80 15.87
C THR A 125 19.16 -11.41 14.77
N VAL A 126 17.85 -11.23 14.83
CA VAL A 126 16.94 -11.58 13.73
C VAL A 126 17.01 -10.50 12.67
N ARG A 127 17.19 -10.92 11.42
CA ARG A 127 17.25 -10.04 10.26
C ARG A 127 16.58 -10.69 9.06
N LYS A 128 16.49 -9.92 7.98
CA LYS A 128 16.03 -10.40 6.67
C LYS A 128 16.80 -11.66 6.23
N PRO A 129 16.10 -12.74 5.83
CA PRO A 129 16.74 -13.92 5.26
C PRO A 129 17.52 -13.58 3.99
N THR A 130 18.70 -14.20 3.84
CA THR A 130 19.54 -14.04 2.63
C THR A 130 19.07 -14.94 1.47
N GLU A 131 18.32 -16.00 1.78
CA GLU A 131 17.77 -16.91 0.78
C GLU A 131 16.62 -16.26 -0.01
N PRO A 132 16.62 -16.33 -1.35
CA PRO A 132 15.55 -15.80 -2.17
C PRO A 132 14.23 -16.54 -1.90
N GLY A 133 13.14 -15.80 -1.75
CA GLY A 133 11.78 -16.35 -1.56
C GLY A 133 11.40 -16.66 -0.12
N LYS A 134 12.28 -16.44 0.86
CA LYS A 134 11.92 -16.48 2.29
C LYS A 134 11.31 -15.14 2.72
N LYS A 135 10.25 -15.20 3.51
CA LYS A 135 9.58 -14.01 4.04
C LYS A 135 10.27 -13.50 5.31
N PHE A 136 10.25 -12.19 5.49
CA PHE A 136 10.61 -11.53 6.74
C PHE A 136 9.38 -10.75 7.21
N LEU A 137 8.77 -11.16 8.31
CA LEU A 137 7.47 -10.65 8.77
C LEU A 137 7.54 -10.34 10.27
N ILE A 138 6.98 -9.21 10.66
CA ILE A 138 6.75 -8.81 12.06
C ILE A 138 5.25 -8.51 12.19
N THR A 139 4.54 -9.27 13.03
CA THR A 139 3.07 -9.20 13.15
C THR A 139 2.62 -9.37 14.58
N PHE A 140 1.43 -8.86 14.90
CA PHE A 140 0.77 -9.08 16.20
C PHE A 140 -0.02 -10.39 16.23
N GLN A 141 -0.08 -11.14 15.12
CA GLN A 141 -0.87 -12.37 15.00
C GLN A 141 -0.05 -13.63 15.31
N ASP A 142 -0.74 -14.60 15.89
CA ASP A 142 -0.17 -15.91 16.21
C ASP A 142 0.13 -16.75 14.97
N GLU A 143 1.13 -17.64 15.09
CA GLU A 143 1.67 -18.47 13.99
C GLU A 143 0.62 -19.29 13.23
N GLU A 144 -0.42 -19.76 13.93
CA GLU A 144 -1.47 -20.61 13.36
C GLU A 144 -2.26 -19.90 12.25
N VAL A 145 -2.50 -18.59 12.39
CA VAL A 145 -3.27 -17.79 11.43
C VAL A 145 -2.46 -17.53 10.14
N LEU A 146 -1.13 -17.49 10.25
CA LEU A 146 -0.23 -17.20 9.14
C LEU A 146 -0.04 -18.39 8.20
N THR A 147 -0.05 -19.62 8.74
CA THR A 147 0.05 -20.81 7.91
C THR A 147 -1.24 -21.08 7.13
N GLU A 148 -2.42 -20.84 7.72
CA GLU A 148 -3.69 -21.03 7.02
C GLU A 148 -3.88 -20.07 5.84
N SER A 149 -3.61 -18.79 6.02
CA SER A 149 -3.78 -17.76 4.99
C SER A 149 -2.84 -17.97 3.80
N MET A 150 -1.60 -18.39 4.08
CA MET A 150 -0.61 -18.72 3.07
C MET A 150 -0.94 -20.03 2.32
N LEU A 151 -1.43 -21.05 3.03
CA LEU A 151 -1.86 -22.32 2.42
C LEU A 151 -3.12 -22.15 1.54
N LYS A 152 -4.10 -21.32 1.95
CA LYS A 152 -5.30 -21.05 1.15
C LYS A 152 -4.95 -20.36 -0.17
N THR A 153 -4.03 -19.39 -0.14
CA THR A 153 -3.57 -18.67 -1.35
C THR A 153 -2.82 -19.60 -2.31
N LEU A 154 -1.92 -20.45 -1.79
CA LEU A 154 -1.19 -21.42 -2.61
C LEU A 154 -2.10 -22.51 -3.19
N ARG A 155 -3.13 -22.94 -2.44
CA ARG A 155 -4.09 -23.93 -2.91
C ARG A 155 -5.01 -23.35 -3.99
N GLY A 156 -5.48 -22.11 -3.84
CA GLY A 156 -6.24 -21.40 -4.87
C GLY A 156 -5.44 -21.15 -6.15
N ALA A 157 -4.18 -20.70 -6.03
CA ALA A 157 -3.30 -20.48 -7.17
C ALA A 157 -3.00 -21.77 -7.96
N LYS A 158 -2.80 -22.89 -7.27
CA LYS A 158 -2.62 -24.21 -7.91
C LYS A 158 -3.83 -24.62 -8.76
N TRP A 159 -5.05 -24.42 -8.24
CA TRP A 159 -6.27 -24.76 -8.96
C TRP A 159 -6.54 -23.79 -10.12
N GLY A 160 -6.29 -22.49 -9.93
CA GLY A 160 -6.39 -21.50 -10.99
C GLY A 160 -5.45 -21.80 -12.16
N MET A 161 -4.20 -22.17 -11.87
CA MET A 161 -3.20 -22.53 -12.89
C MET A 161 -3.63 -23.76 -13.71
N ALA A 162 -4.14 -24.80 -13.05
CA ALA A 162 -4.61 -26.01 -13.71
C ALA A 162 -5.81 -25.73 -14.64
N ILE A 163 -6.76 -24.90 -14.19
CA ILE A 163 -7.94 -24.52 -14.99
C ILE A 163 -7.52 -23.66 -16.19
N CYS A 164 -6.65 -22.65 -15.99
CA CYS A 164 -6.16 -21.81 -17.09
C CYS A 164 -5.38 -22.60 -18.14
N LEU A 165 -4.54 -23.56 -17.74
CA LEU A 165 -3.83 -24.42 -18.69
C LEU A 165 -4.78 -25.34 -19.45
N GLY A 166 -5.77 -25.93 -18.77
CA GLY A 166 -6.79 -26.78 -19.41
C GLY A 166 -7.66 -26.00 -20.40
N ALA A 167 -8.18 -24.84 -19.98
CA ALA A 167 -8.99 -23.97 -20.84
C ALA A 167 -8.17 -23.41 -22.01
N GLY A 168 -6.90 -23.03 -21.77
CA GLY A 168 -5.98 -22.59 -22.82
C GLY A 168 -5.71 -23.68 -23.84
N ALA A 169 -5.45 -24.92 -23.40
CA ALA A 169 -5.27 -26.06 -24.30
C ALA A 169 -6.53 -26.40 -25.11
N LEU A 170 -7.71 -26.26 -24.51
CA LEU A 170 -8.97 -26.47 -25.23
C LEU A 170 -9.19 -25.38 -26.31
N LEU A 171 -8.94 -24.11 -25.97
CA LEU A 171 -9.06 -22.99 -26.90
C LEU A 171 -8.08 -23.11 -28.08
N THR A 172 -6.85 -23.58 -27.85
CA THR A 172 -5.90 -23.80 -28.94
C THR A 172 -6.34 -24.94 -29.86
N ILE A 173 -6.88 -26.03 -29.32
CA ILE A 173 -7.42 -27.15 -30.13
C ILE A 173 -8.61 -26.68 -30.97
N VAL A 174 -9.57 -25.97 -30.37
CA VAL A 174 -10.76 -25.45 -31.09
C VAL A 174 -10.33 -24.45 -32.16
N GLY A 175 -9.42 -23.53 -31.85
CA GLY A 175 -8.88 -22.57 -32.82
C GLY A 175 -8.22 -23.24 -34.03
N VAL A 176 -7.50 -24.35 -33.82
CA VAL A 176 -6.87 -25.13 -34.91
C VAL A 176 -7.91 -25.90 -35.74
N VAL A 177 -9.00 -26.37 -35.13
CA VAL A 177 -10.06 -27.14 -35.83
C VAL A 177 -11.01 -26.22 -36.61
N THR A 178 -11.36 -25.05 -36.07
CA THR A 178 -12.27 -24.09 -36.70
C THR A 178 -11.55 -23.12 -37.64
N GLY A 179 -10.23 -22.96 -37.50
CA GLY A 179 -9.39 -22.10 -38.35
C GLY A 179 -8.85 -22.77 -39.63
N LYS A 180 -9.41 -23.91 -40.05
CA LYS A 180 -9.15 -24.56 -41.34
C LYS A 180 -10.36 -24.47 -42.25
#